data_AF-A0A3M5UCJ3-F1
#
_entry.id   AF-A0A3M5UCJ3-F1
#
_cell.length_a   1.000
_cell.length_b   1.000
_cell.length_c   1.000
_cell.angle_alpha   90.00
_cell.angle_beta   90.00
_cell.angle_gamma   90.00
#
_symmetry.space_group_name_H-M   'P 1'
#
loop_
_entity.id
_entity.type
_entity.pdbx_description
1 polymer ?
#
loop_
_entity_poly.entity_id
_entity_poly.type
_entity_poly.pdbx_seq_one_letter_code
_entity_poly.pdbx_strand_id
1 'polypeptide(L)'
;MKLIDLNAADVSVRRDGNDLLIRVLGTTDSLRVVAHFTNDATYGYQIDRIQFADGSSWNQASIKSAVLQGTDADETLAGTAISDSIDAGAGDDTVNGGSGDDTLSGSKGADTLNGEAGDDLLLGGVAMTP
;
A
#
# COMPACT_ATOMS: atom_id res chain seq x y z
N MET A 1 14.66 -4.54 -9.79
CA MET A 1 14.27 -3.58 -10.85
C MET A 1 15.06 -2.29 -10.70
N LYS A 2 15.37 -1.59 -11.80
CA LYS A 2 16.02 -0.27 -11.76
C LYS A 2 15.20 0.75 -12.56
N LEU A 3 14.86 1.88 -11.94
CA LEU A 3 14.30 3.06 -12.57
C LEU A 3 15.43 4.06 -12.78
N ILE A 4 15.62 4.53 -14.00
CA ILE A 4 16.83 5.31 -14.38
C ILE A 4 16.61 6.83 -14.36
N ASP A 5 15.36 7.29 -14.43
CA ASP A 5 14.99 8.71 -14.48
C ASP A 5 14.00 9.11 -13.38
N LEU A 6 13.73 8.22 -12.42
CA LEU A 6 12.75 8.43 -11.34
C LEU A 6 13.40 8.19 -9.98
N ASN A 7 13.14 9.09 -9.04
CA ASN A 7 13.45 8.93 -7.62
C ASN A 7 12.24 8.40 -6.86
N ALA A 8 12.45 8.02 -5.60
CA ALA A 8 11.37 7.51 -4.75
C ALA A 8 10.20 8.50 -4.61
N ALA A 9 10.50 9.79 -4.56
CA ALA A 9 9.49 10.85 -4.46
C ALA A 9 8.70 11.09 -5.76
N ASP A 10 9.15 10.53 -6.89
CA ASP A 10 8.48 10.70 -8.19
C ASP A 10 7.44 9.60 -8.45
N VAL A 11 7.32 8.63 -7.54
CA VAL A 11 6.42 7.48 -7.70
C VAL A 11 5.53 7.28 -6.49
N SER A 12 4.34 6.73 -6.74
CA SER A 12 3.55 6.06 -5.71
C SER A 12 3.42 4.58 -6.04
N VAL A 13 3.18 3.76 -5.02
CA VAL A 13 2.97 2.32 -5.16
C VAL A 13 1.67 1.91 -4.52
N ARG A 14 0.99 0.95 -5.13
CA ARG A 14 -0.22 0.33 -4.57
C ARG A 14 -0.21 -1.17 -4.81
N ARG A 15 -0.86 -1.90 -3.91
CA ARG A 15 -1.24 -3.30 -4.13
C ARG A 15 -2.57 -3.31 -4.90
N ASP A 16 -2.61 -4.04 -6.01
CA ASP A 16 -3.83 -4.28 -6.77
C ASP A 16 -4.00 -5.80 -6.93
N GLY A 17 -4.82 -6.39 -6.06
CA GLY A 17 -4.86 -7.84 -5.86
C GLY A 17 -3.49 -8.39 -5.47
N ASN A 18 -2.89 -9.21 -6.34
CA ASN A 18 -1.54 -9.75 -6.15
C ASN A 18 -0.46 -8.98 -6.89
N ASP A 19 -0.79 -7.90 -7.57
CA ASP A 19 0.16 -7.14 -8.36
C ASP A 19 0.66 -5.92 -7.58
N LEU A 20 1.90 -5.54 -7.86
CA LEU A 20 2.43 -4.24 -7.44
C LEU A 20 2.26 -3.27 -8.61
N LEU A 21 1.48 -2.21 -8.39
CA LEU A 21 1.35 -1.10 -9.32
C LEU A 21 2.27 0.03 -8.87
N ILE A 22 3.10 0.53 -9.78
CA ILE A 22 3.99 1.67 -9.58
C ILE A 22 3.51 2.76 -10.53
N ARG A 23 3.07 3.90 -9.99
CA ARG A 23 2.58 5.03 -10.77
C ARG A 23 3.62 6.15 -10.76
N VAL A 24 3.83 6.79 -11.91
CA VAL A 24 4.64 8.01 -11.99
C VAL A 24 3.77 9.21 -11.63
N LEU A 25 4.18 9.97 -10.63
CA LEU A 25 3.44 11.14 -10.17
C LEU A 25 3.46 12.23 -11.25
N GLY A 26 2.31 12.90 -11.41
CA GLY A 26 2.13 13.94 -12.45
C GLY A 26 1.87 13.42 -13.86
N THR A 27 1.83 12.10 -14.10
CA THR A 27 1.51 11.52 -15.42
C THR A 27 0.43 10.43 -15.33
N THR A 28 0.08 9.82 -16.46
CA THR A 28 -0.77 8.62 -16.53
C THR A 28 0.04 7.33 -16.62
N ASP A 29 1.37 7.42 -16.57
CA ASP A 29 2.24 6.27 -16.76
C ASP A 29 2.23 5.38 -15.53
N SER A 30 2.19 4.08 -15.78
CA SER A 30 2.23 3.07 -14.73
C SER A 30 3.01 1.83 -15.18
N LEU A 31 3.60 1.16 -14.20
CA LEU A 31 4.23 -0.13 -14.34
C LEU A 31 3.54 -1.13 -13.41
N ARG A 32 3.18 -2.30 -13.94
CA ARG A 32 2.59 -3.40 -13.17
C ARG A 32 3.58 -4.55 -13.06
N VAL A 33 3.93 -4.92 -11.84
CA VAL A 33 4.70 -6.11 -11.53
C VAL A 33 3.71 -7.21 -11.12
N VAL A 34 3.41 -8.08 -12.08
CA VAL A 34 2.39 -9.12 -11.92
C VAL A 34 2.80 -10.13 -10.84
N ALA A 35 1.83 -10.57 -10.04
CA ALA A 35 1.98 -11.61 -9.02
C ALA A 35 3.00 -11.30 -7.91
N HIS A 36 3.41 -10.04 -7.76
CA HIS A 36 4.39 -9.59 -6.77
C HIS A 36 4.01 -9.99 -5.34
N PHE A 37 2.75 -9.83 -4.96
CA PHE A 37 2.22 -10.12 -3.62
C PHE A 37 1.60 -11.51 -3.51
N THR A 38 1.85 -12.41 -4.46
CA THR A 38 1.40 -13.81 -4.31
C THR A 38 1.96 -14.39 -3.01
N ASN A 39 1.06 -14.88 -2.14
CA ASN A 39 1.39 -15.33 -0.78
C ASN A 39 2.17 -14.26 0.01
N ASP A 40 1.72 -13.01 -0.05
CA ASP A 40 2.32 -11.84 0.59
C ASP A 40 3.82 -11.67 0.29
N ALA A 41 4.17 -11.92 -0.98
CA ALA A 41 5.53 -11.82 -1.50
C ALA A 41 6.52 -12.78 -0.80
N THR A 42 6.08 -13.94 -0.31
CA THR A 42 6.98 -14.92 0.35
C THR A 42 7.49 -16.03 -0.57
N TYR A 43 6.86 -16.22 -1.73
CA TYR A 43 7.09 -17.39 -2.61
C TYR A 43 8.08 -17.21 -3.77
N GLY A 44 8.73 -16.04 -3.88
CA GLY A 44 9.83 -15.81 -4.84
C GLY A 44 9.42 -15.21 -6.20
N TYR A 45 8.15 -14.84 -6.39
CA TYR A 45 7.69 -14.10 -7.57
C TYR A 45 7.92 -12.59 -7.45
N GLN A 46 8.15 -12.11 -6.23
CA GLN A 46 8.38 -10.70 -5.95
C GLN A 46 9.72 -10.21 -6.50
N ILE A 47 9.79 -8.91 -6.77
CA ILE A 47 11.08 -8.25 -6.95
C ILE A 47 11.70 -7.99 -5.57
N ASP A 48 12.99 -8.24 -5.43
CA ASP A 48 13.69 -8.02 -4.15
C ASP A 48 13.93 -6.54 -3.84
N ARG A 49 14.05 -5.73 -4.90
CA ARG A 49 14.46 -4.33 -4.81
C ARG A 49 14.00 -3.49 -5.99
N ILE A 50 13.61 -2.24 -5.68
CA ILE A 50 13.49 -1.14 -6.64
C ILE A 50 14.69 -0.22 -6.40
N GLN A 51 15.53 -0.03 -7.42
CA GLN A 51 16.62 0.95 -7.38
C GLN A 51 16.22 2.19 -8.18
N PHE A 52 16.45 3.37 -7.62
CA PHE A 52 16.07 4.67 -8.18
C PHE A 52 17.24 5.39 -8.85
N ALA A 53 16.94 6.50 -9.54
CA ALA A 53 17.90 7.28 -10.32
C ALA A 53 19.03 7.89 -9.45
N ASP A 54 18.68 8.38 -8.26
CA ASP A 54 19.63 8.90 -7.26
C ASP A 54 20.51 7.82 -6.59
N GLY A 55 20.32 6.55 -6.94
CA GLY A 55 21.04 5.41 -6.38
C GLY A 55 20.44 4.86 -5.09
N SER A 56 19.41 5.50 -4.53
CA SER A 56 18.64 4.97 -3.41
C SER A 56 17.85 3.72 -3.85
N SER A 57 17.35 2.97 -2.87
CA SER A 57 16.57 1.77 -3.17
C SER A 57 15.56 1.42 -2.10
N TRP A 58 14.44 0.86 -2.54
CA TRP A 58 13.48 0.18 -1.67
C TRP A 58 13.72 -1.32 -1.74
N ASN A 59 13.88 -1.95 -0.58
CA ASN A 59 13.84 -3.41 -0.44
C ASN A 59 12.39 -3.90 -0.27
N GLN A 60 12.20 -5.20 -0.12
CA GLN A 60 10.87 -5.78 0.08
C GLN A 60 10.10 -5.16 1.25
N ALA A 61 10.75 -4.92 2.39
CA ALA A 61 10.09 -4.33 3.56
C ALA A 61 9.62 -2.90 3.27
N SER A 62 10.44 -2.10 2.58
CA SER A 62 10.05 -0.76 2.13
C SER A 62 8.90 -0.79 1.13
N ILE A 63 8.89 -1.75 0.20
CA ILE A 63 7.78 -1.91 -0.77
C ILE A 63 6.48 -2.26 -0.04
N LYS A 64 6.53 -3.23 0.89
CA LYS A 64 5.37 -3.63 1.71
C LYS A 64 4.85 -2.47 2.53
N SER A 65 5.73 -1.76 3.24
CA SER A 65 5.32 -0.60 4.04
C SER A 65 4.71 0.50 3.17
N ALA A 66 5.26 0.76 1.98
CA ALA A 66 4.78 1.82 1.11
C ALA A 66 3.39 1.53 0.51
N VAL A 67 3.03 0.26 0.25
CA VAL A 67 1.68 -0.09 -0.27
C VAL A 67 0.61 -0.12 0.82
N LEU A 68 0.99 -0.09 2.10
CA LEU A 68 0.07 -0.03 3.25
C LEU A 68 -0.22 1.40 3.70
N GLN A 69 0.38 2.40 3.05
CA GLN A 69 0.12 3.80 3.33
C GLN A 69 -0.77 4.37 2.24
N GLY A 70 -1.97 4.80 2.63
CA GLY A 70 -2.88 5.52 1.77
C GLY A 70 -2.46 6.97 1.54
N THR A 71 -3.26 7.68 0.76
CA THR A 71 -3.05 9.02 0.25
C THR A 71 -4.25 9.90 0.57
N ASP A 72 -4.41 11.04 -0.12
CA ASP A 72 -5.59 11.90 0.05
C ASP A 72 -6.72 11.55 -0.96
N ALA A 73 -6.68 10.36 -1.57
CA ALA A 73 -7.60 9.92 -2.59
C ALA A 73 -8.30 8.64 -2.17
N ASP A 74 -9.56 8.47 -2.57
CA ASP A 74 -10.32 7.25 -2.32
C ASP A 74 -9.55 6.00 -2.80
N GLU A 75 -9.25 5.11 -1.86
CA GLU A 75 -8.39 3.95 -2.07
C GLU A 75 -9.01 2.64 -1.56
N THR A 76 -8.49 1.55 -2.10
CA THR A 76 -8.67 0.22 -1.51
C THR A 76 -7.32 -0.29 -1.07
N LEU A 77 -7.17 -0.49 0.23
CA LEU A 77 -5.95 -0.99 0.87
C LEU A 77 -6.19 -2.42 1.37
N ALA A 78 -5.16 -3.24 1.25
CA ALA A 78 -5.17 -4.62 1.71
C ALA A 78 -3.85 -4.92 2.43
N GLY A 79 -3.96 -5.29 3.69
CA GLY A 79 -2.88 -5.83 4.49
C GLY A 79 -2.49 -7.24 4.06
N THR A 80 -1.86 -7.95 4.96
CA THR A 80 -1.18 -9.22 4.73
C THR A 80 -1.70 -10.27 5.71
N ALA A 81 -1.11 -11.46 5.72
CA ALA A 81 -1.44 -12.49 6.68
C ALA A 81 -0.72 -12.34 8.04
N ILE A 82 -0.10 -11.19 8.31
CA ILE A 82 0.55 -10.85 9.59
C ILE A 82 0.03 -9.50 10.08
N SER A 83 0.29 -9.18 11.36
CA SER A 83 -0.03 -7.88 11.93
C SER A 83 0.51 -6.71 11.11
N ASP A 84 -0.40 -5.87 10.64
CA ASP A 84 -0.14 -4.68 9.86
C ASP A 84 -0.58 -3.40 10.57
N SER A 85 0.03 -2.29 10.16
CA SER A 85 -0.39 -0.95 10.55
C SER A 85 -0.72 -0.18 9.27
N ILE A 86 -2.00 0.12 9.08
CA ILE A 86 -2.51 0.78 7.87
C ILE A 86 -3.11 2.12 8.25
N ASP A 87 -2.65 3.19 7.60
CA ASP A 87 -3.27 4.51 7.63
C ASP A 87 -3.81 4.80 6.24
N ALA A 88 -5.13 4.91 6.13
CA ALA A 88 -5.82 5.12 4.87
C ALA A 88 -5.63 6.55 4.33
N GLY A 89 -5.31 7.50 5.20
CA GLY A 89 -5.09 8.89 4.81
C GLY A 89 -6.40 9.67 4.73
N ALA A 90 -6.65 10.35 3.63
CA ALA A 90 -7.90 11.07 3.42
C ALA A 90 -8.60 10.56 2.16
N GLY A 91 -9.90 10.81 2.07
CA GLY A 91 -10.75 10.24 1.03
C GLY A 91 -11.65 9.18 1.63
N ASP A 92 -12.57 8.66 0.82
CA ASP A 92 -13.48 7.60 1.27
C ASP A 92 -12.84 6.24 1.00
N ASP A 93 -12.18 5.66 2.01
CA ASP A 93 -11.33 4.49 1.82
C ASP A 93 -12.01 3.15 2.17
N THR A 94 -11.51 2.08 1.57
CA THR A 94 -11.81 0.70 2.00
C THR A 94 -10.52 0.01 2.41
N VAL A 95 -10.42 -0.38 3.68
CA VAL A 95 -9.24 -1.06 4.23
C VAL A 95 -9.61 -2.46 4.70
N ASN A 96 -8.88 -3.46 4.22
CA ASN A 96 -8.96 -4.84 4.72
C ASN A 96 -7.62 -5.20 5.38
N GLY A 97 -7.63 -5.54 6.68
CA GLY A 97 -6.45 -5.87 7.47
C GLY A 97 -5.83 -7.20 7.05
N GLY A 98 -6.64 -8.25 6.99
CA GLY A 98 -6.20 -9.57 6.60
C GLY A 98 -6.16 -10.51 7.81
N SER A 99 -5.08 -11.29 7.94
CA SER A 99 -4.91 -12.09 9.16
C SER A 99 -3.86 -11.45 10.05
N GLY A 100 -3.95 -11.67 11.35
CA GLY A 100 -3.03 -11.09 12.33
C GLY A 100 -3.73 -10.00 13.13
N ASP A 101 -3.05 -9.48 14.15
CA ASP A 101 -3.60 -8.43 14.98
C ASP A 101 -3.27 -7.07 14.34
N ASP A 102 -4.24 -6.43 13.69
CA ASP A 102 -4.02 -5.25 12.86
C ASP A 102 -4.36 -3.94 13.56
N THR A 103 -3.73 -2.84 13.14
CA THR A 103 -4.12 -1.48 13.48
C THR A 103 -4.48 -0.71 12.21
N LEU A 104 -5.77 -0.39 12.06
CA LEU A 104 -6.32 0.28 10.88
C LEU A 104 -6.83 1.67 11.25
N SER A 105 -6.36 2.71 10.57
CA SER A 105 -6.85 4.09 10.69
C SER A 105 -7.49 4.55 9.40
N GLY A 106 -8.77 4.93 9.45
CA GLY A 106 -9.48 5.58 8.33
C GLY A 106 -9.12 7.06 8.17
N SER A 107 -8.64 7.69 9.25
CA SER A 107 -8.17 9.09 9.21
C SER A 107 -9.25 10.10 8.77
N LYS A 108 -9.35 10.55 7.52
CA LYS A 108 -10.38 11.53 7.09
C LYS A 108 -11.23 11.03 5.93
N GLY A 109 -12.51 10.82 6.17
CA GLY A 109 -13.44 10.46 5.11
C GLY A 109 -14.55 9.55 5.62
N ALA A 110 -15.34 9.02 4.70
CA ALA A 110 -16.31 7.98 4.97
C ALA A 110 -15.69 6.61 4.70
N ASP A 111 -14.92 6.11 5.67
CA ASP A 111 -14.13 4.89 5.51
C ASP A 111 -14.88 3.61 5.87
N THR A 112 -14.52 2.52 5.20
CA THR A 112 -14.88 1.15 5.55
C THR A 112 -13.63 0.40 6.01
N LEU A 113 -13.57 0.07 7.30
CA LEU A 113 -12.45 -0.68 7.89
C LEU A 113 -12.89 -2.10 8.25
N ASN A 114 -12.22 -3.10 7.70
CA ASN A 114 -12.43 -4.52 8.00
C ASN A 114 -11.12 -5.09 8.58
N GLY A 115 -11.11 -5.42 9.87
CA GLY A 115 -9.94 -6.07 10.50
C GLY A 115 -9.69 -7.48 9.99
N GLU A 116 -10.75 -8.19 9.60
CA GLU A 116 -10.72 -9.60 9.22
C GLU A 116 -10.37 -10.54 10.40
N ALA A 117 -9.23 -11.24 10.38
CA ALA A 117 -8.95 -12.33 11.31
C ALA A 117 -7.83 -12.00 12.31
N GLY A 118 -8.19 -11.66 13.54
CA GLY A 118 -7.25 -11.39 14.63
C GLY A 118 -7.89 -10.52 15.70
N ASP A 119 -7.07 -10.05 16.65
CA ASP A 119 -7.48 -9.04 17.62
C ASP A 119 -7.14 -7.64 17.09
N ASP A 120 -8.08 -7.02 16.36
CA ASP A 120 -7.83 -5.79 15.62
C ASP A 120 -8.21 -4.49 16.35
N LEU A 121 -7.46 -3.43 16.07
CA LEU A 121 -7.79 -2.05 16.44
C LEU A 121 -8.22 -1.24 15.19
N LEU A 122 -9.49 -0.85 15.16
CA LEU A 122 -10.07 -0.05 14.07
C LEU A 122 -10.37 1.37 14.55
N LEU A 123 -9.67 2.35 13.97
CA LEU A 123 -9.80 3.77 14.24
C LEU A 123 -10.50 4.44 13.05
N GLY A 124 -11.82 4.56 13.11
CA GLY A 124 -12.64 5.05 11.98
C GLY A 124 -12.47 6.52 11.58
N GLY A 125 -11.53 7.26 12.18
CA GLY A 125 -11.23 8.62 11.75
C GLY A 125 -12.35 9.65 11.98
N VAL A 126 -12.35 10.70 11.17
CA VAL A 126 -13.38 11.76 11.12
C VAL A 126 -13.96 11.85 9.72
N ALA A 127 -15.27 12.06 9.63
CA ALA A 127 -15.89 12.30 8.32
C ALA A 127 -15.41 13.64 7.72
N MET A 128 -15.24 13.67 6.40
CA MET A 128 -15.06 14.91 5.65
C MET A 128 -16.33 15.76 5.76
N THR A 129 -16.23 16.96 6.33
CA THR A 129 -17.35 17.91 6.32
C THR A 129 -17.55 18.45 4.90
N PRO A 130 -18.79 18.52 4.38
CA PRO A 130 -19.08 19.02 3.03
C PRO A 130 -18.75 20.50 2.83
#